data_AF-D3V015-F1
#
_entry.id   AF-D3V015-F1
#
_cell.length_a   1.000
_cell.length_b   1.000
_cell.length_c   1.000
_cell.angle_alpha   90.00
_cell.angle_beta   90.00
_cell.angle_gamma   90.00
#
_symmetry.space_group_name_H-M   'P 1'
#
loop_
_entity.id
_entity.type
_entity.pdbx_description
1 polymer ?
#
loop_
_entity_poly.entity_id
_entity_poly.type
_entity_poly.pdbx_seq_one_letter_code
_entity_poly.pdbx_strand_id
1 'polypeptide(L)'
;MRYERNPYGAQDEQWEQEEEAAAYKEALETDLDKLANDRLGNLPDNTLSDRVNSLLERTGDKRSELMDKYHEWLFDVCRTVEEQRI
;
A
#
# COMPACT_ATOMS: atom_id res chain seq x y z
N MET A 1 39.79 -7.83 -30.83
CA MET A 1 39.81 -8.34 -29.44
C MET A 1 38.37 -8.68 -29.09
N ARG A 2 38.13 -9.92 -28.65
CA ARG A 2 36.81 -10.37 -28.21
C ARG A 2 36.51 -9.61 -26.91
N TYR A 3 35.39 -8.89 -26.85
CA TYR A 3 34.86 -8.43 -25.57
C TYR A 3 34.65 -9.71 -24.74
N GLU A 4 35.49 -9.93 -23.74
CA GLU A 4 35.23 -10.90 -22.71
C GLU A 4 33.92 -10.47 -22.06
N ARG A 5 32.84 -11.15 -22.44
CA ARG A 5 31.55 -11.05 -21.77
C ARG A 5 31.80 -11.58 -20.36
N ASN A 6 32.20 -10.68 -19.46
CA ASN A 6 32.51 -10.98 -18.07
C ASN A 6 31.22 -11.54 -17.44
N PRO A 7 31.11 -12.85 -17.22
CA PRO A 7 29.87 -13.47 -16.78
C PRO A 7 29.47 -13.01 -15.37
N TYR A 8 30.44 -12.47 -14.62
CA TYR A 8 30.24 -11.88 -13.30
C TYR A 8 29.60 -10.49 -13.35
N GLY A 9 29.95 -9.65 -14.33
CA GLY A 9 29.34 -8.31 -14.45
C GLY A 9 27.85 -8.37 -14.79
N ALA A 10 27.42 -9.36 -15.57
CA ALA A 10 26.00 -9.58 -15.84
C ALA A 10 25.22 -10.12 -14.62
N GLN A 11 25.92 -10.74 -13.66
CA GLN A 11 25.33 -11.24 -12.43
C GLN A 11 25.24 -10.11 -11.39
N ASP A 12 26.29 -9.28 -11.30
CA ASP A 12 26.31 -8.08 -10.46
C ASP A 12 25.27 -7.05 -10.93
N GLU A 13 25.12 -6.83 -12.25
CA GLU A 13 24.07 -5.97 -12.82
C GLU A 13 22.64 -6.48 -12.53
N GLN A 14 22.44 -7.81 -12.47
CA GLN A 14 21.15 -8.37 -12.09
C GLN A 14 20.85 -8.19 -10.61
N TRP A 15 21.84 -8.38 -9.75
CA TRP A 15 21.71 -8.11 -8.31
C TRP A 15 21.39 -6.64 -8.03
N GLU A 16 22.08 -5.72 -8.70
CA GLU A 16 21.86 -4.28 -8.57
C GLU A 16 20.44 -3.89 -9.04
N GLN A 17 19.96 -4.47 -10.14
CA GLN A 17 18.58 -4.27 -10.60
C GLN A 17 17.52 -4.86 -9.67
N GLU A 18 17.77 -6.03 -9.07
CA GLU A 18 16.87 -6.63 -8.09
C GLU A 18 16.80 -5.82 -6.80
N GLU A 19 17.94 -5.27 -6.35
CA GLU A 19 18.02 -4.40 -5.18
C GLU A 19 17.31 -3.07 -5.42
N GLU A 20 17.53 -2.42 -6.58
CA GLU A 20 16.80 -1.21 -6.98
C GLU A 20 15.29 -1.46 -7.12
N ALA A 21 14.88 -2.59 -7.71
CA ALA A 21 13.47 -2.95 -7.84
C ALA A 21 12.81 -3.22 -6.47
N ALA A 22 13.55 -3.83 -5.54
CA ALA A 22 13.08 -4.05 -4.18
C ALA A 22 12.93 -2.73 -3.42
N ALA A 23 13.92 -1.83 -3.51
CA ALA A 23 13.86 -0.50 -2.91
C ALA A 23 12.72 0.35 -3.50
N TYR A 24 12.52 0.29 -4.82
CA TYR A 24 11.39 0.97 -5.48
C TYR A 24 10.05 0.44 -4.98
N LYS A 25 9.92 -0.88 -4.83
CA LYS A 25 8.69 -1.50 -4.33
C LYS A 25 8.41 -1.12 -2.88
N GLU A 26 9.42 -1.09 -2.02
CA GLU A 26 9.27 -0.66 -0.62
C GLU A 26 8.86 0.82 -0.51
N ALA A 27 9.47 1.68 -1.34
CA ALA A 27 9.09 3.09 -1.42
C ALA A 27 7.64 3.27 -1.88
N LEU A 28 7.21 2.50 -2.89
CA LEU A 28 5.83 2.51 -3.38
C LEU A 28 4.84 2.04 -2.31
N GLU A 29 5.12 0.94 -1.61
CA GLU A 29 4.28 0.44 -0.52
C GLU A 29 4.16 1.47 0.61
N THR A 30 5.26 2.14 0.96
CA THR A 30 5.27 3.20 1.97
C THR A 30 4.41 4.40 1.55
N ASP A 31 4.45 4.80 0.29
CA ASP A 31 3.65 5.93 -0.20
C ASP A 31 2.17 5.58 -0.32
N LEU A 32 1.84 4.34 -0.69
CA LEU A 32 0.46 3.84 -0.69
C LEU A 32 -0.13 3.79 0.74
N ASP A 33 0.68 3.37 1.72
CA ASP A 33 0.28 3.35 3.13
C ASP A 33 -0.01 4.77 3.66
N LYS A 34 0.87 5.73 3.39
CA LYS A 34 0.63 7.14 3.72
C LYS A 34 -0.64 7.66 3.07
N LEU A 35 -0.87 7.33 1.80
CA LEU A 35 -2.05 7.81 1.06
C LEU A 35 -3.35 7.20 1.58
N ALA A 36 -3.33 5.92 1.97
CA ALA A 36 -4.46 5.25 2.62
C ALA A 36 -4.76 5.89 4.00
N ASN A 37 -3.72 6.11 4.82
CA ASN A 37 -3.83 6.78 6.11
C ASN A 37 -4.34 8.23 5.99
N ASP A 38 -3.80 9.02 5.07
CA ASP A 38 -4.24 10.40 4.82
C ASP A 38 -5.71 10.45 4.38
N ARG A 39 -6.14 9.52 3.50
CA ARG A 39 -7.54 9.44 3.10
C ARG A 39 -8.44 9.06 4.27
N LEU A 40 -8.00 8.15 5.13
CA LEU A 40 -8.74 7.72 6.30
C LEU A 40 -8.88 8.84 7.34
N GLY A 41 -7.81 9.60 7.58
CA GLY A 41 -7.81 10.78 8.46
C GLY A 41 -8.66 11.95 7.96
N ASN A 42 -8.90 12.03 6.65
CA ASN A 42 -9.78 13.04 6.04
C ASN A 42 -11.25 12.58 5.90
N LEU A 43 -11.62 11.39 6.38
CA LEU A 43 -13.01 10.96 6.37
C LEU A 43 -13.82 11.81 7.34
N PRO A 44 -14.97 12.35 6.92
CA PRO A 44 -15.81 13.13 7.82
C PRO A 44 -16.42 12.22 8.88
N ASP A 45 -16.57 12.70 10.13
CA ASP A 45 -17.04 11.92 11.29
C ASP A 45 -18.40 11.21 11.08
N ASN A 46 -19.18 11.65 10.09
CA ASN A 46 -20.44 11.06 9.68
C ASN A 46 -20.30 10.01 8.57
N THR A 47 -19.11 9.44 8.36
CA THR A 47 -18.86 8.42 7.33
C THR A 47 -19.76 7.20 7.54
N LEU A 48 -20.02 6.87 8.80
CA LEU A 48 -20.93 5.79 9.18
C LEU A 48 -22.32 6.35 9.42
N SER A 49 -23.33 5.72 8.82
CA SER A 49 -24.73 6.08 9.09
C SER A 49 -25.07 5.93 10.58
N ASP A 50 -26.02 6.75 11.07
CA ASP A 50 -26.51 6.67 12.45
C ASP A 50 -26.92 5.25 12.86
N ARG A 51 -27.47 4.49 11.91
CA ARG A 51 -27.87 3.11 12.13
C ARG A 51 -26.69 2.17 12.38
N VAL A 52 -25.55 2.41 11.73
CA VAL A 52 -24.31 1.66 11.96
C VAL A 52 -23.70 2.08 13.29
N ASN A 53 -23.71 3.37 13.62
CA ASN A 53 -23.27 3.88 14.92
C ASN A 53 -24.05 3.25 16.08
N SER A 54 -25.38 3.20 16.00
CA SER A 54 -26.22 2.56 17.02
C SER A 54 -26.00 1.04 17.13
N LEU A 55 -25.64 0.36 16.03
CA LEU A 55 -25.30 -1.06 16.07
C LEU A 55 -23.95 -1.27 16.76
N LEU A 56 -22.96 -0.42 16.47
CA LEU A 56 -21.63 -0.46 17.10
C LEU A 56 -21.72 -0.18 18.60
N GLU A 57 -22.50 0.81 19.02
CA GLU A 57 -22.76 1.07 20.46
C GLU A 57 -23.37 -0.15 21.17
N ARG A 58 -24.19 -0.95 20.48
CA ARG A 58 -24.81 -2.16 21.04
C ARG A 58 -23.90 -3.38 21.07
N THR A 59 -22.96 -3.51 20.14
CA THR A 59 -22.06 -4.67 20.04
C THR A 59 -20.70 -4.46 20.70
N GLY A 60 -20.47 -3.30 21.31
CA GLY A 60 -19.16 -2.82 21.72
C GLY A 60 -18.51 -2.02 20.59
N ASP A 61 -17.87 -0.90 20.93
CA ASP A 61 -17.28 0.02 19.96
C ASP A 61 -16.15 -0.67 19.18
N LYS A 62 -16.50 -1.18 17.99
CA LYS A 62 -15.59 -1.83 17.05
C LYS A 62 -15.17 -0.90 15.91
N ARG A 63 -15.29 0.42 16.09
CA ARG A 63 -14.88 1.39 15.07
C ARG A 63 -13.42 1.23 14.70
N SER A 64 -12.53 0.92 15.66
CA SER A 64 -11.12 0.65 15.37
C SER A 64 -10.95 -0.51 14.38
N GLU A 65 -11.54 -1.67 14.65
CA GLU A 65 -11.48 -2.84 13.74
C GLU A 65 -12.09 -2.55 12.36
N LEU A 66 -13.14 -1.73 12.32
CA LEU A 66 -13.79 -1.31 11.07
C LEU A 66 -12.87 -0.39 10.26
N MET A 67 -12.21 0.56 10.92
CA MET A 67 -11.27 1.49 10.28
C MET A 67 -10.02 0.78 9.80
N ASP A 68 -9.50 -0.21 10.54
CA ASP A 68 -8.36 -1.03 10.10
C ASP A 68 -8.69 -1.78 8.78
N LYS A 69 -9.88 -2.37 8.69
CA LYS A 69 -10.34 -3.01 7.44
C LYS A 69 -10.56 -2.02 6.32
N TYR A 70 -11.01 -0.81 6.65
CA TYR A 70 -11.19 0.25 5.66
C TYR A 70 -9.85 0.76 5.13
N HIS A 71 -8.83 0.85 5.99
CA HIS A 71 -7.46 1.15 5.62
C HIS A 71 -6.91 0.11 4.63
N GLU A 72 -7.01 -1.18 4.98
CA GLU A 72 -6.57 -2.30 4.14
C GLU A 72 -7.23 -2.25 2.76
N TRP A 73 -8.55 -2.03 2.72
CA TRP A 73 -9.27 -1.88 1.46
C TRP A 73 -8.82 -0.65 0.65
N LEU A 74 -8.60 0.50 1.30
CA LEU A 74 -8.09 1.70 0.62
C LEU A 74 -6.70 1.47 0.05
N PHE A 75 -5.82 0.80 0.79
CA PHE A 75 -4.48 0.44 0.34
C PHE A 75 -4.53 -0.42 -0.92
N ASP A 76 -5.35 -1.49 -0.93
CA ASP A 76 -5.53 -2.36 -2.09
C ASP A 76 -6.08 -1.62 -3.32
N VAL A 77 -7.03 -0.70 -3.12
CA VAL A 77 -7.56 0.14 -4.20
C VAL A 77 -6.47 1.04 -4.76
N CYS A 78 -5.67 1.69 -3.91
CA CYS A 78 -4.59 2.58 -4.36
C CYS A 78 -3.51 1.78 -5.10
N ARG A 79 -3.15 0.60 -4.59
CA ARG A 79 -2.26 -0.34 -5.25
C ARG A 79 -2.76 -0.74 -6.63
N THR A 80 -4.01 -1.13 -6.75
CA THR A 80 -4.60 -1.55 -8.04
C THR A 80 -4.59 -0.42 -9.06
N VAL A 81 -4.86 0.83 -8.63
CA VAL A 81 -4.81 2.00 -9.50
C VAL A 81 -3.38 2.28 -9.97
N GLU A 82 -2.39 2.11 -9.10
CA GLU A 82 -0.98 2.35 -9.43
C GLU A 82 -0.43 1.24 -10.35
N GLU A 83 -0.83 -0.02 -10.14
CA GLU A 83 -0.51 -1.14 -11.03
C GLU A 83 -1.15 -0.99 -12.43
N GLN A 84 -2.26 -0.26 -12.56
CA GLN A 84 -2.87 0.06 -13.86
C GLN A 84 -2.20 1.25 -14.60
N ARG A 85 -1.31 1.99 -13.93
CA ARG A 85 -0.58 3.13 -14.51
C ARG A 85 0.75 2.75 -15.14
N ILE A 86 1.27 1.56 -14.84
CA ILE A 86 2.49 0.96 -15.39
C ILE A 86 2.15 0.19 -16.66
#